data_AF-A0A377US75-F1
#
_entry.id   AF-A0A377US75-F1
#
_cell.length_a   1.000
_cell.length_b   1.000
_cell.length_c   1.000
_cell.angle_alpha   90.00
_cell.angle_beta   90.00
_cell.angle_gamma   90.00
#
_symmetry.space_group_name_H-M   'P 1'
#
loop_
_entity.id
_entity.type
_entity.pdbx_description
1 polymer ?
#
loop_
_entity_poly.entity_id
_entity_poly.type
_entity_poly.pdbx_seq_one_letter_code
_entity_poly.pdbx_strand_id
1 'polypeptide(L)' 'MSLAPRSATSNRLNATLTSVHWQGDLTHLLCDVAGEAVRIVMTQVNPLPRAGDKLSLYFEPGDAVLIEVQ' A
#
# COMPACT_ATOMS: atom_id res chain seq x y z
N MET A 1 -5.33 2.29 -2.76
CA MET A 1 -4.54 1.05 -2.57
C MET A 1 -5.15 0.19 -1.47
N SER A 2 -4.97 -1.13 -1.54
CA SER A 2 -5.49 -2.11 -0.57
C SER A 2 -4.50 -3.27 -0.37
N LEU A 3 -4.74 -4.09 0.66
CA LEU A 3 -3.93 -5.29 0.96
C LEU A 3 -4.48 -6.57 0.30
N ALA A 4 -5.61 -6.47 -0.38
CA ALA A 4 -6.25 -7.52 -1.17
C ALA A 4 -6.72 -6.94 -2.51
N PRO A 5 -6.78 -7.75 -3.58
CA PRO A 5 -7.30 -7.30 -4.87
C PRO A 5 -8.79 -6.93 -4.73
N ARG A 6 -9.23 -5.88 -5.42
CA ARG A 6 -10.65 -5.51 -5.50
C ARG A 6 -11.32 -6.05 -6.76
N SER A 7 -10.55 -6.33 -7.80
CA SER A 7 -11.04 -6.85 -9.08
C SER A 7 -10.04 -7.86 -9.68
N ALA A 8 -10.45 -8.55 -10.74
CA ALA A 8 -9.55 -9.42 -11.50
C ALA A 8 -8.46 -8.63 -12.25
N THR A 9 -8.64 -7.32 -12.41
CA THR A 9 -7.71 -6.41 -13.10
C THR A 9 -6.88 -5.56 -12.14
N SER A 10 -6.91 -5.85 -10.84
CA SER A 10 -6.07 -5.16 -9.85
C SER A 10 -4.59 -5.33 -10.20
N ASN A 11 -3.86 -4.22 -10.28
CA ASN A 11 -2.41 -4.24 -10.35
C ASN A 11 -1.84 -4.58 -8.97
N ARG A 12 -0.66 -5.19 -8.94
CA ARG A 12 0.02 -5.59 -7.70
C ARG A 12 1.45 -5.05 -7.65
N LEU A 13 1.80 -4.44 -6.52
CA LEU A 13 3.16 -4.13 -6.13
C LEU A 13 3.59 -5.06 -4.99
N ASN A 14 4.84 -5.51 -5.02
CA ASN A 14 5.44 -6.22 -3.90
C ASN A 14 6.19 -5.21 -3.04
N ALA A 15 5.93 -5.23 -1.74
CA ALA A 15 6.44 -4.21 -0.83
C ALA A 15 6.98 -4.82 0.46
N THR A 16 7.86 -4.07 1.14
CA THR A 16 8.27 -4.35 2.51
C THR A 16 7.73 -3.25 3.41
N LEU A 17 6.95 -3.60 4.44
CA LEU A 17 6.46 -2.63 5.41
C LEU A 17 7.64 -2.07 6.21
N THR A 18 7.82 -0.76 6.24
CA THR A 18 8.90 -0.11 6.99
C THR A 18 8.41 0.42 8.33
N SER A 19 7.20 1.01 8.36
CA SER A 19 6.61 1.50 9.61
C SER A 19 5.08 1.59 9.53
N VAL A 20 4.47 1.59 10.71
CA VAL A 20 3.03 1.77 10.91
C VAL A 20 2.82 2.99 11.81
N HIS A 21 1.98 3.93 11.35
CA HIS A 21 1.58 5.10 12.12
C HIS A 21 0.07 5.16 12.27
N TRP A 22 -0.40 5.71 13.39
CA TRP A 22 -1.82 5.87 13.68
C TRP A 22 -2.17 7.35 13.73
N GLN A 23 -3.25 7.73 13.07
CA GLN A 23 -3.80 9.08 13.09
C GLN A 23 -5.32 9.00 13.26
N GLY A 24 -5.78 9.05 14.51
CA GLY A 24 -7.19 8.82 14.82
C GLY A 24 -7.59 7.38 14.52
N ASP A 25 -8.57 7.21 13.64
CA ASP A 25 -9.03 5.92 13.13
C ASP A 25 -8.26 5.44 11.89
N LEU A 26 -7.33 6.24 11.36
CA LEU A 26 -6.52 5.88 10.20
C LEU A 26 -5.21 5.20 10.60
N THR A 27 -4.93 4.07 9.98
CA THR A 27 -3.65 3.39 9.95
C THR A 27 -2.91 3.77 8.67
N HIS A 28 -1.72 4.35 8.83
CA HIS A 28 -0.79 4.65 7.76
C HIS A 28 0.29 3.57 7.72
N LEU A 29 0.39 2.88 6.58
CA LEU A 29 1.44 1.91 6.30
C LEU A 29 2.45 2.56 5.37
N LEU A 30 3.69 2.73 5.83
CA LEU A 30 4.80 3.16 4.98
C LEU A 30 5.53 1.92 4.47
N CYS A 31 5.66 1.78 3.16
CA CYS A 31 6.25 0.62 2.53
C CYS A 31 7.39 1.03 1.61
N ASP A 32 8.41 0.18 1.51
CA ASP A 32 9.40 0.21 0.43
C ASP A 32 8.89 -0.65 -0.73
N VAL A 33 8.89 -0.08 -1.93
CA VAL A 33 8.58 -0.75 -3.20
C VAL A 33 9.75 -0.52 -4.14
N ALA A 34 10.64 -1.51 -4.25
CA ALA A 34 11.81 -1.44 -5.13
C ALA A 34 12.69 -0.19 -4.90
N GLY A 35 12.86 0.23 -3.64
CA GLY A 35 13.63 1.41 -3.27
C GLY A 35 12.80 2.70 -3.15
N GLU A 36 11.53 2.68 -3.55
CA GLU A 36 10.64 3.84 -3.48
C GLU A 36 9.69 3.78 -2.28
N ALA A 37 9.52 4.90 -1.61
CA ALA A 37 8.63 5.02 -0.45
C ALA A 37 7.17 5.18 -0.90
N VAL A 38 6.33 4.19 -0.58
CA VAL A 38 4.90 4.19 -0.87
C VAL A 38 4.10 4.20 0.42
N ARG A 39 3.15 5.13 0.55
CA ARG A 39 2.26 5.23 1.72
C ARG A 39 0.84 4.79 1.37
N ILE A 40 0.27 3.95 2.24
CA ILE A 40 -1.12 3.52 2.18
C ILE A 40 -1.83 4.00 3.44
N VAL A 41 -3.08 4.43 3.28
CA VAL A 41 -3.94 4.88 4.38
C VAL A 41 -5.18 4.00 4.40
N MET A 42 -5.52 3.47 5.57
CA MET A 42 -6.60 2.49 5.76
C MET A 42 -7.30 2.78 7.09
N THR A 43 -8.61 2.56 7.22
CA THR A 43 -9.34 2.75 8.49
C THR A 43 -9.27 1.54 9.41
N GLN A 44 -9.22 0.32 8.87
CA GLN A 44 -9.10 -0.90 9.67
C GLN A 44 -8.18 -1.91 8.98
N VAL A 45 -7.12 -2.30 9.70
CA VAL A 45 -6.20 -3.37 9.28
C VAL A 45 -6.07 -4.34 10.44
N ASN A 46 -6.57 -5.57 10.23
CA ASN A 46 -6.52 -6.64 11.22
C ASN A 46 -6.31 -7.99 10.52
N PRO A 47 -5.25 -8.77 10.85
CA PRO A 47 -4.18 -8.43 11.79
C PRO A 47 -3.35 -7.24 11.32
N LEU A 48 -2.85 -6.45 12.27
CA LEU A 48 -1.94 -5.35 11.96
C LEU A 48 -0.58 -5.92 11.51
N PRO A 49 -0.11 -5.60 10.29
CA PRO A 49 1.20 -6.01 9.85
C PRO A 49 2.30 -5.27 10.63
N ARG A 50 3.49 -5.85 10.65
CA ARG A 50 4.65 -5.36 11.39
C ARG A 50 5.74 -4.88 10.45
N ALA A 51 6.56 -3.94 10.91
CA ALA A 51 7.75 -3.55 10.18
C ALA A 51 8.61 -4.80 9.83
N GLY A 52 9.04 -4.89 8.57
CA GLY A 52 9.71 -6.04 7.98
C GLY A 52 8.79 -6.98 7.19
N ASP A 53 7.48 -6.94 7.40
CA ASP A 53 6.53 -7.82 6.71
C ASP A 53 6.53 -7.56 5.19
N LYS A 54 6.41 -8.64 4.42
CA LYS A 54 6.23 -8.57 2.97
C LYS A 54 4.74 -8.42 2.66
N LEU A 55 4.39 -7.32 2.01
CA LEU A 55 3.02 -6.98 1.67
C LEU A 55 2.81 -7.02 0.16
N SER A 56 1.63 -7.48 -0.25
CA SER A 56 1.13 -7.29 -1.61
C SER A 56 0.20 -6.08 -1.60
N LEU A 57 0.57 -5.04 -2.33
CA LEU A 57 -0.20 -3.81 -2.42
C LEU A 57 -0.96 -3.81 -3.73
N TYR A 58 -2.27 -3.63 -3.66
CA TYR A 58 -3.14 -3.63 -4.83
C TYR A 58 -3.66 -2.24 -5.13
N PHE A 59 -3.74 -1.90 -6.41
CA PHE A 59 -4.40 -0.69 -6.90
C PHE A 59 -5.15 -0.98 -8.20
N GLU A 60 -6.23 -0.24 -8.42
CA GLU A 60 -6.96 -0.36 -9.68
C GLU A 60 -6.38 0.60 -10.71
N PRO A 61 -6.28 0.18 -11.99
CA PRO A 61 -5.81 1.05 -13.06
C PRO A 61 -6.66 2.33 -13.18
N GLY A 62 -7.96 2.26 -12.91
CA GLY A 62 -8.86 3.42 -12.95
C GLY A 62 -8.63 4.45 -11.84
N ASP A 63 -7.94 4.07 -10.75
CA ASP A 63 -7.60 4.98 -9.64
C ASP A 63 -6.16 5.52 -9.75
N ALA A 64 -5.43 5.11 -10.80
CA ALA A 64 -4.04 5.48 -11.01
C ALA A 64 -3.90 6.48 -12.17
N VAL A 65 -2.94 7.38 -12.02
CA VAL A 65 -2.56 8.33 -13.08
C VAL A 65 -1.10 8.07 -13.41
N LEU A 66 -0.79 7.92 -14.70
CA LEU A 66 0.58 7.89 -15.18
C LEU A 66 1.01 9.33 -15.52
N ILE A 67 2.12 9.76 -14.94
CA ILE A 67 2.71 11.06 -15.20
C ILE A 67 4.02 10.81 -15.93
N GLU A 68 4.16 11.39 -17.12
CA GLU A 68 5.40 11.39 -17.87
C GLU A 68 6.33 12.47 -17.30
N VAL A 69 7.57 12.09 -17.03
CA VAL A 69 8.60 13.02 -16.53
C VAL A 69 9.51 13.36 -17.71
N GLN A 70 9.62 14.65 -18.03
CA GLN A 70 10.47 15.17 -19.11
C GLN A 70 11.95 15.15 -18.75
#